data_AF-A0A6J0YG98-F1
#
_entry.id   AF-A0A6J0YG98-F1
#
_cell.length_a   1.000
_cell.length_b   1.000
_cell.length_c   1.000
_cell.angle_alpha   90.00
_cell.angle_beta   90.00
_cell.angle_gamma   90.00
#
_symmetry.space_group_name_H-M   'P 1'
#
loop_
_entity.id
_entity.type
_entity.pdbx_description
1 polymer ?
#
loop_
_entity_poly.entity_id
_entity_poly.type
_entity_poly.pdbx_seq_one_letter_code
_entity_poly.pdbx_strand_id
1 'polypeptide(L)'
;MAKSPENSTLEEILGQYQRSLRERANRSIHQLKCALREGDVTVGEDMLDPSFNTSVGNEDAGNAWRELQHSHAVNQLKALLRQQATKESEVSLGRQETSSLRSSECEETNMPTVHNLVPIINDQSQYIYHLEAEVKFCKEELSGMKNRVQVVVLENERLQQELKSRGQEEMREQTLLDESGNMQNSWITTGDDYRVDEAAKRSFSCGNANTVKVASAGEAEKWKLELERLKLTYEEKSEILESQLTFLRKDLAEYQKNCEDLKERLKHKESLLAANISNRVGGLCLKCAQHEAVLSQTHNNVHIQTIERLTKERDDLMSVLVSVRSSLTEVQQREASAYEQVKQAVKMTEEASFEKTKALIQCEQLKNELERQADRLEKELASQQEKRAFEKEMLKKEITKEREDMGSKMLTLSQNIAQLEAEVEKVTREKISAVHQLEEIQNQLASREMDVTKVCGEMRYQLNKTKMEKDEAEKEHREYRTKTKRDLEIKDQEIEKLSLELSESKQRLEQQQEKATRAREECLKLTELLGESNHQLHLTRELVSEVKAIESSPVLYQFVLSDEIHFLQVEHIKMQQPLKMDWW
;
A
#
# COMPACT_ATOMS: atom_id res chain seq x y z
N MET A 1 39.94 -27.44 -39.26
CA MET A 1 38.55 -26.97 -39.21
C MET A 1 38.55 -25.46 -39.21
N ALA A 2 38.00 -24.86 -40.25
CA ALA A 2 38.00 -23.42 -40.50
C ALA A 2 37.08 -22.71 -39.50
N LYS A 3 37.60 -21.71 -38.77
CA LYS A 3 36.79 -20.79 -37.98
C LYS A 3 36.04 -19.89 -38.96
N SER A 4 34.72 -19.85 -38.85
CA SER A 4 33.85 -18.99 -39.65
C SER A 4 34.21 -17.50 -39.41
N PRO A 5 34.26 -16.68 -40.47
CA PRO A 5 34.69 -15.28 -40.37
C PRO A 5 33.74 -14.41 -39.54
N GLU A 6 32.47 -14.79 -39.42
CA GLU A 6 31.43 -14.01 -38.70
C GLU A 6 31.63 -13.98 -37.17
N ASN A 7 32.17 -15.04 -36.57
CA ASN A 7 32.45 -15.05 -35.12
C ASN A 7 33.64 -14.15 -34.76
N SER A 8 34.60 -14.00 -35.67
CA SER A 8 35.74 -13.08 -35.47
C SER A 8 35.28 -11.62 -35.51
N THR A 9 34.28 -11.29 -36.33
CA THR A 9 33.76 -9.93 -36.45
C THR A 9 32.96 -9.53 -35.20
N LEU A 10 32.16 -10.45 -34.64
CA LEU A 10 31.38 -10.17 -33.43
C LEU A 10 32.27 -9.98 -32.20
N GLU A 11 33.33 -10.78 -32.08
CA GLU A 11 34.31 -10.70 -30.99
C GLU A 11 35.15 -9.40 -31.08
N GLU A 12 35.43 -8.94 -32.30
CA GLU A 12 36.09 -7.66 -32.55
C GLU A 12 35.18 -6.46 -32.22
N ILE A 13 33.88 -6.54 -32.56
CA ILE A 13 32.88 -5.51 -32.23
C ILE A 13 32.66 -5.43 -30.71
N LEU A 14 32.54 -6.55 -30.02
CA LEU A 14 32.42 -6.58 -28.55
C LEU A 14 33.70 -6.08 -27.87
N GLY A 15 34.86 -6.43 -28.41
CA GLY A 15 36.15 -5.90 -27.95
C GLY A 15 36.28 -4.38 -28.14
N GLN A 16 35.80 -3.85 -29.27
CA GLN A 16 35.74 -2.40 -29.53
C GLN A 16 34.74 -1.69 -28.61
N TYR A 17 33.57 -2.28 -28.36
CA TYR A 17 32.57 -1.74 -27.44
C TYR A 17 33.09 -1.68 -26.00
N GLN A 18 33.74 -2.74 -25.51
CA GLN A 18 34.36 -2.76 -24.18
C GLN A 18 35.55 -1.79 -24.06
N ARG A 19 36.33 -1.58 -25.14
CA ARG A 19 37.38 -0.55 -25.16
C ARG A 19 36.79 0.86 -25.13
N SER A 20 35.74 1.12 -25.91
CA SER A 20 35.00 2.39 -25.91
C SER A 20 34.39 2.71 -24.55
N LEU A 21 33.81 1.71 -23.88
CA LEU A 21 33.29 1.84 -22.51
C LEU A 21 34.40 2.18 -21.51
N ARG A 22 35.54 1.46 -21.55
CA ARG A 22 36.68 1.74 -20.68
C ARG A 22 37.27 3.12 -20.91
N GLU A 23 37.40 3.55 -22.16
CA GLU A 23 37.87 4.90 -22.45
C GLU A 23 36.88 5.98 -22.02
N ARG A 24 35.56 5.74 -22.15
CA ARG A 24 34.53 6.69 -21.69
C ARG A 24 34.54 6.80 -20.17
N ALA A 25 34.69 5.68 -19.46
CA ALA A 25 34.85 5.66 -18.01
C ALA A 25 36.14 6.38 -17.59
N ASN A 26 37.26 6.11 -18.24
CA ASN A 26 38.54 6.78 -17.95
C ASN A 26 38.50 8.28 -18.24
N ARG A 27 37.83 8.71 -19.33
CA ARG A 27 37.61 10.13 -19.63
C ARG A 27 36.73 10.80 -18.58
N SER A 28 35.67 10.14 -18.13
CA SER A 28 34.79 10.64 -17.06
C SER A 28 35.53 10.75 -15.72
N ILE A 29 36.33 9.74 -15.35
CA ILE A 29 37.17 9.76 -14.14
C ILE A 29 38.22 10.86 -14.24
N HIS A 30 38.83 11.05 -15.41
CA HIS A 30 39.82 12.10 -15.62
C HIS A 30 39.19 13.50 -15.54
N GLN A 31 38.00 13.69 -16.12
CA GLN A 31 37.23 14.93 -15.98
C GLN A 31 36.86 15.20 -14.52
N LEU A 32 36.44 14.18 -13.76
CA LEU A 32 36.17 14.30 -12.33
C LEU A 32 37.44 14.67 -11.55
N LYS A 33 38.58 14.06 -11.90
CA LYS A 33 39.86 14.31 -11.25
C LYS A 33 40.42 15.70 -11.57
N CYS A 34 40.19 16.22 -12.77
CA CYS A 34 40.55 17.60 -13.14
C CYS A 34 39.62 18.60 -12.45
N ALA A 35 38.31 18.35 -12.41
CA ALA A 35 37.36 19.21 -11.70
C ALA A 35 37.63 19.28 -10.18
N LEU A 36 38.05 18.16 -9.58
CA LEU A 36 38.48 18.12 -8.18
C LEU A 36 39.82 18.84 -7.94
N ARG A 37 40.72 18.87 -8.93
CA ARG A 37 42.02 19.57 -8.84
C ARG A 37 41.90 21.07 -9.12
N GLU A 38 40.99 21.47 -10.00
CA GLU A 38 40.68 22.88 -10.28
C GLU A 38 39.95 23.58 -9.12
N GLY A 39 39.30 22.82 -8.23
CA GLY A 39 38.73 23.31 -6.98
C GLY A 39 39.74 23.58 -5.85
N ASP A 40 41.01 23.21 -6.02
CA ASP A 40 42.06 23.28 -4.99
C ASP A 40 43.15 24.33 -5.29
N VAL A 41 42.93 25.18 -6.30
CA VAL A 41 43.87 26.26 -6.70
C VAL A 41 43.27 27.62 -6.36
N THR A 42 43.43 28.07 -5.11
CA THR A 42 43.56 29.50 -4.75
C THR A 42 43.95 29.67 -3.27
N VAL A 43 45.11 29.13 -2.86
CA VAL A 43 45.91 29.79 -1.80
C VAL A 43 47.37 29.64 -2.21
N GLY A 44 47.99 30.76 -2.58
CA GLY A 44 49.42 30.82 -2.87
C GLY A 44 50.23 30.53 -1.62
N GLU A 45 51.25 29.69 -1.78
CA GLU A 45 52.37 29.56 -0.86
C GLU A 45 53.14 30.89 -0.84
N ASP A 46 53.03 31.64 0.25
CA ASP A 46 54.11 32.50 0.73
C ASP A 46 54.15 32.44 2.26
N MET A 47 55.17 31.71 2.73
CA MET A 47 55.96 31.88 3.95
C MET A 47 55.36 32.43 5.26
N LEU A 48 55.56 31.61 6.31
CA LEU A 48 55.81 31.88 7.74
C LEU A 48 54.71 31.47 8.75
N ASP A 49 54.97 30.35 9.43
CA ASP A 49 54.57 30.07 10.82
C ASP A 49 55.25 31.08 11.80
N PRO A 50 54.84 31.24 13.09
CA PRO A 50 53.93 30.40 13.91
C PRO A 50 52.95 31.16 14.87
N SER A 51 52.04 30.39 15.49
CA SER A 51 51.37 30.62 16.80
C SER A 51 50.02 31.37 16.81
N PHE A 52 48.93 30.66 17.11
CA PHE A 52 48.13 30.74 18.35
C PHE A 52 46.78 30.01 18.17
N ASN A 53 46.46 29.10 19.09
CA ASN A 53 45.12 28.50 19.22
C ASN A 53 44.12 29.54 19.70
N THR A 54 42.99 29.77 19.01
CA THR A 54 41.66 29.94 19.65
C THR A 54 40.50 29.89 18.63
N SER A 55 39.40 29.27 19.06
CA SER A 55 38.00 29.60 18.72
C SER A 55 37.51 29.21 17.30
N VAL A 56 36.74 28.13 17.16
CA VAL A 56 35.27 28.14 17.30
C VAL A 56 34.62 29.22 16.43
N GLY A 57 33.92 28.78 15.38
CA GLY A 57 32.97 29.60 14.64
C GLY A 57 33.19 29.67 13.13
N ASN A 58 33.22 28.55 12.40
CA ASN A 58 32.94 28.60 10.96
C ASN A 58 32.48 27.26 10.34
N GLU A 59 31.71 26.44 11.06
CA GLU A 59 31.14 25.22 10.46
C GLU A 59 29.92 25.51 9.58
N ASP A 60 29.24 26.64 9.80
CA ASP A 60 27.96 26.95 9.17
C ASP A 60 28.12 27.48 7.72
N ALA A 61 29.16 28.27 7.45
CA ALA A 61 29.44 28.72 6.08
C ALA A 61 29.97 27.56 5.20
N GLY A 62 30.72 26.63 5.78
CA GLY A 62 31.19 25.43 5.10
C GLY A 62 30.07 24.44 4.79
N ASN A 63 29.09 24.33 5.69
CA ASN A 63 27.90 23.50 5.47
C ASN A 63 26.98 24.11 4.41
N ALA A 64 26.74 25.42 4.43
CA ALA A 64 25.96 26.11 3.41
C ALA A 64 26.59 26.02 2.02
N TRP A 65 27.92 26.09 1.91
CA TRP A 65 28.63 25.92 0.64
C TRP A 65 28.59 24.48 0.11
N ARG A 66 28.72 23.48 1.00
CA ARG A 66 28.55 22.07 0.64
C ARG A 66 27.13 21.79 0.18
N GLU A 67 26.13 22.33 0.87
CA GLU A 67 24.72 22.17 0.52
C GLU A 67 24.37 22.87 -0.81
N LEU A 68 24.97 24.03 -1.10
CA LEU A 68 24.84 24.70 -2.38
C LEU A 68 25.52 23.92 -3.52
N GLN A 69 26.69 23.33 -3.27
CA GLN A 69 27.36 22.42 -4.22
C GLN A 69 26.54 21.15 -4.48
N HIS A 70 25.96 20.55 -3.44
CA HIS A 70 25.07 19.39 -3.57
C HIS A 70 23.78 19.75 -4.32
N SER A 71 23.19 20.92 -4.07
CA SER A 71 22.05 21.46 -4.81
C SER A 71 22.38 21.66 -6.30
N HIS A 72 23.55 22.24 -6.60
CA HIS A 72 23.99 22.45 -7.97
C HIS A 72 24.28 21.12 -8.70
N ALA A 73 24.91 20.15 -8.03
CA ALA A 73 25.12 18.81 -8.57
C ALA A 73 23.80 18.06 -8.82
N VAL A 74 22.83 18.18 -7.92
CA VAL A 74 21.47 17.61 -8.07
C VAL A 74 20.73 18.26 -9.23
N ASN A 75 20.86 19.57 -9.42
CA ASN A 75 20.23 20.28 -10.53
C ASN A 75 20.87 19.91 -11.88
N GLN A 76 22.19 19.69 -11.93
CA GLN A 76 22.86 19.16 -13.12
C GLN A 76 22.42 17.72 -13.43
N LEU A 77 22.27 16.86 -12.42
CA LEU A 77 21.74 15.50 -12.58
C LEU A 77 20.30 15.52 -13.11
N LYS A 78 19.44 16.41 -12.58
CA LYS A 78 18.08 16.60 -13.11
C LYS A 78 18.08 17.08 -14.57
N ALA A 79 19.00 17.96 -14.94
CA ALA A 79 19.13 18.42 -16.33
C ALA A 79 19.58 17.28 -17.27
N LEU A 80 20.56 16.47 -16.86
CA LEU A 80 21.04 15.32 -17.63
C LEU A 80 19.98 14.22 -17.76
N LEU A 81 19.22 13.95 -16.69
CA LEU A 81 18.11 12.98 -16.72
C LEU A 81 16.97 13.45 -17.64
N ARG A 82 16.65 14.75 -17.65
CA ARG A 82 15.69 15.30 -18.62
C ARG A 82 16.20 15.18 -20.05
N GLN A 83 17.49 15.38 -20.28
CA GLN A 83 18.10 15.23 -21.60
C GLN A 83 18.14 13.78 -22.08
N GLN A 84 18.22 12.82 -21.16
CA GLN A 84 18.13 11.39 -21.45
C GLN A 84 16.68 10.98 -21.76
N ALA A 85 15.70 11.47 -20.99
CA ALA A 85 14.28 11.23 -21.26
C ALA A 85 13.85 11.78 -22.63
N THR A 86 14.37 12.95 -23.05
CA THR A 86 14.12 13.47 -24.40
C THR A 86 14.76 12.62 -25.51
N LYS A 87 15.95 12.05 -25.27
CA LYS A 87 16.63 11.15 -26.23
C LYS A 87 15.94 9.78 -26.32
N GLU A 88 15.39 9.27 -25.23
CA GLU A 88 14.60 8.02 -25.20
C GLU A 88 13.22 8.21 -25.85
N SER A 89 12.64 9.41 -25.74
CA SER A 89 11.37 9.75 -26.39
C SER A 89 11.51 9.98 -27.91
N GLU A 90 12.65 10.48 -28.40
CA GLU A 90 12.94 10.60 -29.84
C GLU A 90 13.16 9.24 -30.53
N VAL A 91 13.72 8.25 -29.82
CA VAL A 91 13.89 6.88 -30.34
C VAL A 91 12.56 6.12 -30.45
N SER A 92 11.52 6.56 -29.73
CA SER A 92 10.21 5.91 -29.67
C SER A 92 9.17 6.45 -30.67
N LEU A 93 9.45 7.57 -31.37
CA LEU A 93 8.55 8.19 -32.36
C LEU A 93 8.86 7.85 -33.83
N GLY A 94 9.76 6.90 -34.08
CA GLY A 94 10.18 6.53 -35.45
C GLY A 94 9.38 5.40 -36.13
N ARG A 95 8.34 4.85 -35.51
CA ARG A 95 7.68 3.64 -36.05
C ARG A 95 6.19 3.53 -35.72
N GLN A 96 5.38 4.56 -36.02
CA GLN A 96 3.94 4.34 -36.17
C GLN A 96 3.26 5.48 -36.94
N GLU A 97 3.40 5.45 -38.26
CA GLU A 97 2.38 6.01 -39.15
C GLU A 97 2.08 5.01 -40.27
N THR A 98 0.77 4.87 -40.53
CA THR A 98 0.07 4.21 -41.64
C THR A 98 -0.49 2.79 -41.42
N SER A 99 -1.78 2.73 -41.77
CA SER A 99 -2.67 1.59 -42.05
C SER A 99 -3.51 1.00 -40.91
N SER A 100 -4.66 1.66 -40.73
CA SER A 100 -5.92 1.09 -40.26
C SER A 100 -6.55 0.22 -41.37
N LEU A 101 -6.93 -1.03 -41.07
CA LEU A 101 -8.30 -1.60 -41.18
C LEU A 101 -8.31 -3.15 -41.14
N ARG A 102 -9.28 -3.67 -40.38
CA ARG A 102 -10.12 -4.89 -40.55
C ARG A 102 -9.67 -6.25 -39.99
N SER A 103 -10.62 -6.82 -39.23
CA SER A 103 -10.97 -8.25 -38.99
C SER A 103 -9.91 -9.11 -38.29
N SER A 104 -10.21 -10.13 -37.50
CA SER A 104 -11.37 -10.75 -36.83
C SER A 104 -10.73 -11.86 -36.00
N GLU A 105 -11.26 -12.18 -34.82
CA GLU A 105 -11.11 -13.45 -34.07
C GLU A 105 -9.80 -14.26 -34.21
N CYS A 106 -9.04 -14.35 -33.12
CA CYS A 106 -8.65 -15.65 -32.54
C CYS A 106 -7.95 -15.37 -31.20
N GLU A 107 -8.54 -15.84 -30.10
CA GLU A 107 -7.80 -16.13 -28.87
C GLU A 107 -6.73 -17.22 -29.17
N GLU A 108 -5.73 -17.30 -28.29
CA GLU A 108 -4.64 -18.30 -28.27
C GLU A 108 -3.40 -18.03 -29.16
N THR A 109 -2.64 -16.96 -28.90
CA THR A 109 -1.19 -16.98 -29.22
C THR A 109 -0.29 -16.01 -28.43
N ASN A 110 -0.62 -15.71 -27.16
CA ASN A 110 0.27 -14.91 -26.30
C ASN A 110 0.88 -15.76 -25.17
N MET A 111 1.43 -16.93 -25.49
CA MET A 111 2.43 -17.57 -24.62
C MET A 111 3.81 -17.17 -25.13
N PRO A 112 4.62 -16.43 -24.35
CA PRO A 112 6.00 -16.13 -24.73
C PRO A 112 6.72 -17.44 -25.00
N THR A 113 7.28 -17.60 -26.20
CA THR A 113 8.10 -18.75 -26.58
C THR A 113 9.09 -19.07 -25.46
N VAL A 114 9.33 -20.35 -25.14
CA VAL A 114 10.14 -20.80 -23.98
C VAL A 114 11.49 -20.08 -23.85
N HIS A 115 12.08 -19.66 -24.97
CA HIS A 115 13.32 -18.86 -25.02
C HIS A 115 13.18 -17.46 -24.37
N ASN A 116 12.01 -16.84 -24.43
CA ASN A 116 11.71 -15.52 -23.84
C ASN A 116 11.40 -15.60 -22.34
N LEU A 117 11.07 -16.78 -21.80
CA LEU A 117 10.82 -16.97 -20.37
C LEU A 117 12.12 -17.03 -19.56
N VAL A 118 13.22 -17.52 -20.15
CA VAL A 118 14.50 -17.68 -19.43
C VAL A 118 15.08 -16.34 -18.94
N PRO A 119 15.15 -15.27 -19.77
CA PRO A 119 15.57 -13.95 -19.29
C PRO A 119 14.62 -13.38 -18.23
N ILE A 120 13.30 -13.52 -18.43
CA ILE A 120 12.30 -13.00 -17.49
C ILE A 120 12.40 -13.71 -16.12
N ILE A 121 12.57 -15.02 -16.11
CA ILE A 121 12.75 -15.80 -14.88
C ILE A 121 14.07 -15.41 -14.20
N ASN A 122 15.14 -15.17 -14.96
CA ASN A 122 16.41 -14.73 -14.42
C ASN A 122 16.31 -13.30 -13.84
N ASP A 123 15.62 -12.39 -14.51
CA ASP A 123 15.39 -11.01 -14.04
C ASP A 123 14.49 -10.98 -12.81
N GLN A 124 13.45 -11.82 -12.77
CA GLN A 124 12.61 -12.04 -11.59
C GLN A 124 13.43 -12.62 -10.43
N SER A 125 14.34 -13.55 -10.71
CA SER A 125 15.23 -14.12 -9.68
C SER A 125 16.19 -13.07 -9.13
N GLN A 126 16.76 -12.22 -9.99
CA GLN A 126 17.62 -11.11 -9.56
C GLN A 126 16.87 -10.08 -8.72
N TYR A 127 15.62 -9.78 -9.10
CA TYR A 127 14.76 -8.89 -8.33
C TYR A 127 14.41 -9.47 -6.96
N ILE A 128 14.13 -10.78 -6.89
CA ILE A 128 13.94 -11.49 -5.61
C ILE A 128 15.19 -11.40 -4.74
N TYR A 129 16.38 -11.68 -5.30
CA TYR A 129 17.64 -11.55 -4.54
C TYR A 129 17.88 -10.12 -4.03
N HIS A 130 17.53 -9.10 -4.81
CA HIS A 130 17.63 -7.71 -4.38
C HIS A 130 16.69 -7.41 -3.22
N LEU A 131 15.42 -7.82 -3.32
CA LEU A 131 14.43 -7.65 -2.25
C LEU A 131 14.84 -8.41 -0.98
N GLU A 132 15.38 -9.62 -1.11
CA GLU A 132 15.90 -10.39 0.01
C GLU A 132 17.09 -9.68 0.69
N ALA A 133 17.97 -9.04 -0.09
CA ALA A 133 19.07 -8.24 0.44
C ALA A 133 18.57 -6.98 1.16
N GLU A 134 17.57 -6.27 0.63
CA GLU A 134 16.95 -5.11 1.28
C GLU A 134 16.23 -5.49 2.57
N VAL A 135 15.50 -6.62 2.58
CA VAL A 135 14.85 -7.14 3.78
C VAL A 135 15.89 -7.53 4.83
N LYS A 136 17.00 -8.14 4.41
CA LYS A 136 18.12 -8.48 5.31
C LYS A 136 18.73 -7.21 5.90
N PHE A 137 19.00 -6.20 5.09
CA PHE A 137 19.50 -4.90 5.55
C PHE A 137 18.55 -4.24 6.55
N CYS A 138 17.24 -4.18 6.25
CA CYS A 138 16.23 -3.63 7.16
C CYS A 138 16.19 -4.39 8.51
N LYS A 139 16.30 -5.72 8.48
CA LYS A 139 16.36 -6.54 9.70
C LYS A 139 17.61 -6.25 10.52
N GLU A 140 18.76 -6.12 9.87
CA GLU A 140 20.03 -5.79 10.53
C GLU A 140 19.97 -4.39 11.16
N GLU A 141 19.49 -3.37 10.44
CA GLU A 141 19.31 -2.01 10.96
C GLU A 141 18.31 -1.93 12.12
N LEU A 142 17.16 -2.62 12.02
CA LEU A 142 16.20 -2.69 13.11
C LEU A 142 16.78 -3.41 14.33
N SER A 143 17.58 -4.47 14.14
CA SER A 143 18.28 -5.15 15.23
C SER A 143 19.33 -4.25 15.88
N GLY A 144 20.08 -3.47 15.09
CA GLY A 144 21.02 -2.48 15.58
C GLY A 144 20.33 -1.35 16.33
N MET A 145 19.18 -0.88 15.84
CA MET A 145 18.35 0.11 16.54
C MET A 145 17.83 -0.44 17.87
N LYS A 146 17.34 -1.68 17.90
CA LYS A 146 16.92 -2.36 19.13
C LYS A 146 18.04 -2.43 20.17
N ASN A 147 19.26 -2.78 19.75
CA ASN A 147 20.42 -2.83 20.65
C ASN A 147 20.77 -1.43 21.19
N ARG A 148 20.75 -0.39 20.35
CA ARG A 148 20.98 1.00 20.78
C ARG A 148 19.93 1.46 21.79
N VAL A 149 18.65 1.18 21.53
CA VAL A 149 17.56 1.49 22.46
C VAL A 149 17.73 0.74 23.79
N GLN A 150 18.11 -0.54 23.75
CA GLN A 150 18.35 -1.31 24.97
C GLN A 150 19.49 -0.72 25.82
N VAL A 151 20.59 -0.27 25.20
CA VAL A 151 21.68 0.43 25.90
C VAL A 151 21.18 1.73 26.54
N VAL A 152 20.40 2.53 25.81
CA VAL A 152 19.84 3.80 26.33
C VAL A 152 18.85 3.55 27.48
N VAL A 153 18.07 2.47 27.44
CA VAL A 153 17.16 2.09 28.52
C VAL A 153 17.96 1.68 29.77
N LEU A 154 18.96 0.80 29.62
CA LEU A 154 19.81 0.39 30.74
C LEU A 154 20.57 1.58 31.34
N GLU A 155 21.05 2.50 30.52
CA GLU A 155 21.72 3.72 30.98
C GLU A 155 20.73 4.65 31.70
N ASN A 156 19.49 4.79 31.21
CA ASN A 156 18.46 5.55 31.91
C ASN A 156 18.09 4.91 33.26
N GLU A 157 18.00 3.59 33.33
CA GLU A 157 17.76 2.87 34.60
C GLU A 157 18.91 3.12 35.59
N ARG A 158 20.16 3.07 35.11
CA ARG A 158 21.36 3.39 35.90
C ARG A 158 21.34 4.82 36.41
N LEU A 159 21.08 5.80 35.54
CA LEU A 159 20.97 7.22 35.91
C LEU A 159 19.83 7.47 36.89
N GLN A 160 18.69 6.79 36.74
CA GLN A 160 17.60 6.88 37.71
C GLN A 160 17.98 6.29 39.07
N GLN A 161 18.77 5.22 39.10
CA GLN A 161 19.30 4.66 40.35
C GLN A 161 20.32 5.63 40.99
N GLU A 162 21.19 6.25 40.19
CA GLU A 162 22.14 7.28 40.68
C GLU A 162 21.42 8.53 41.21
N LEU A 163 20.36 8.98 40.55
CA LEU A 163 19.55 10.10 41.04
C LEU A 163 18.81 9.73 42.35
N LYS A 164 18.33 8.50 42.47
CA LYS A 164 17.72 8.01 43.72
C LYS A 164 18.74 7.86 44.84
N SER A 165 19.94 7.36 44.56
CA SER A 165 21.01 7.24 45.56
C SER A 165 21.51 8.62 45.99
N ARG A 166 21.69 9.55 45.03
CA ARG A 166 22.07 10.94 45.32
C ARG A 166 20.99 11.68 46.10
N GLY A 167 19.71 11.47 45.78
CA GLY A 167 18.60 12.01 46.59
C GLY A 167 18.52 11.41 47.99
N GLN A 168 18.86 10.12 48.17
CA GLN A 168 19.00 9.50 49.49
C GLN A 168 20.22 10.00 50.26
N GLU A 169 21.32 10.26 49.56
CA GLU A 169 22.56 10.79 50.12
C GLU A 169 22.40 12.26 50.52
N GLU A 170 21.75 13.09 49.71
CA GLU A 170 21.36 14.45 50.05
C GLU A 170 20.36 14.48 51.23
N MET A 171 19.43 13.53 51.32
CA MET A 171 18.56 13.35 52.50
C MET A 171 19.35 12.91 53.74
N ARG A 172 20.35 12.04 53.59
CA ARG A 172 21.25 11.63 54.69
C ARG A 172 22.17 12.76 55.11
N GLU A 173 22.70 13.55 54.19
CA GLU A 173 23.49 14.75 54.46
C GLU A 173 22.64 15.83 55.14
N GLN A 174 21.38 16.02 54.73
CA GLN A 174 20.44 16.88 55.45
C GLN A 174 20.14 16.35 56.86
N THR A 175 20.02 15.04 57.04
CA THR A 175 19.82 14.43 58.37
C THR A 175 21.09 14.55 59.25
N LEU A 176 22.29 14.44 58.67
CA LEU A 176 23.57 14.64 59.36
C LEU A 176 23.87 16.12 59.65
N LEU A 177 23.42 17.04 58.80
CA LEU A 177 23.51 18.49 59.06
C LEU A 177 22.55 18.91 60.18
N ASP A 178 21.41 18.22 60.34
CA ASP A 178 20.49 18.42 61.46
C ASP A 178 21.04 17.81 62.78
N GLU A 179 21.78 16.69 62.71
CA GLU A 179 22.51 16.13 63.86
C GLU A 179 23.82 16.89 64.21
N SER A 180 24.47 17.53 63.22
CA SER A 180 25.68 18.36 63.39
C SER A 180 25.36 19.80 63.83
N GLY A 181 24.12 20.27 63.61
CA GLY A 181 23.63 21.55 64.12
C GLY A 181 23.66 21.69 65.66
N ASN A 182 23.97 20.61 66.39
CA ASN A 182 24.04 20.59 67.85
C ASN A 182 25.45 20.90 68.43
N MET A 183 26.48 21.19 67.60
CA MET A 183 27.83 21.52 68.09
C MET A 183 28.23 23.01 67.94
N GLN A 184 27.29 23.87 67.55
CA GLN A 184 27.57 25.30 67.34
C GLN A 184 26.72 26.22 68.24
N ASN A 185 26.50 25.81 69.49
CA ASN A 185 25.90 26.63 70.55
C ASN A 185 26.86 26.80 71.75
N SER A 186 28.12 27.16 71.48
CA SER A 186 29.09 27.48 72.53
C SER A 186 29.99 28.66 72.14
N TRP A 187 29.42 29.85 71.92
CA TRP A 187 30.07 31.11 72.32
C TRP A 187 29.02 32.25 72.37
N ILE A 188 28.96 32.92 73.53
CA ILE A 188 28.27 34.19 73.85
C ILE A 188 26.78 34.10 74.21
N THR A 189 26.57 33.69 75.45
CA THR A 189 25.91 34.45 76.52
C THR A 189 25.77 35.96 76.27
N THR A 190 24.56 36.53 76.30
CA THR A 190 24.08 37.46 77.37
C THR A 190 22.80 38.19 76.93
N GLY A 191 21.68 37.77 77.53
CA GLY A 191 20.53 38.58 77.95
C GLY A 191 19.53 39.02 76.87
N ASP A 192 18.21 38.88 77.02
CA ASP A 192 17.32 38.22 77.96
C ASP A 192 15.91 38.31 77.33
N ASP A 193 15.11 37.26 77.51
CA ASP A 193 13.63 37.14 77.53
C ASP A 193 12.76 37.84 76.44
N TYR A 194 11.77 37.19 75.81
CA TYR A 194 10.71 36.42 76.45
C TYR A 194 10.24 35.20 75.63
N ARG A 195 10.10 34.10 76.37
CA ARG A 195 9.30 32.89 76.09
C ARG A 195 7.92 33.17 75.50
N VAL A 196 7.47 32.27 74.63
CA VAL A 196 6.36 31.29 74.83
C VAL A 196 6.10 30.69 73.43
N ASP A 197 6.60 29.48 73.18
CA ASP A 197 5.85 28.19 73.26
C ASP A 197 5.28 27.88 71.86
N GLU A 198 5.92 27.03 71.07
CA GLU A 198 5.95 25.55 71.16
C GLU A 198 4.64 24.91 70.68
N ALA A 199 4.81 23.78 69.97
CA ALA A 199 3.79 22.85 69.46
C ALA A 199 3.04 23.30 68.17
N ALA A 200 2.87 22.49 67.13
CA ALA A 200 3.18 21.08 66.94
C ALA A 200 3.05 20.74 65.44
N LYS A 201 4.02 19.96 64.98
CA LYS A 201 3.89 18.71 64.20
C LYS A 201 2.80 18.61 63.12
N ARG A 202 3.33 18.18 61.96
CA ARG A 202 2.86 17.08 61.10
C ARG A 202 1.64 17.37 60.23
N SER A 203 1.53 16.89 59.00
CA SER A 203 2.46 16.29 58.03
C SER A 203 1.60 15.87 56.82
N PHE A 204 2.19 15.92 55.62
CA PHE A 204 1.78 15.23 54.38
C PHE A 204 0.36 15.46 53.82
N SER A 205 0.26 15.88 52.55
CA SER A 205 -0.29 15.03 51.48
C SER A 205 -0.56 15.84 50.20
N CYS A 206 -0.36 15.14 49.08
CA CYS A 206 -0.51 15.55 47.70
C CYS A 206 -1.91 16.04 47.31
N GLY A 207 -1.94 17.06 46.43
CA GLY A 207 -2.91 17.18 45.33
C GLY A 207 -4.23 17.89 45.61
N ASN A 208 -4.38 19.14 45.15
CA ASN A 208 -5.32 19.49 44.07
C ASN A 208 -5.17 20.97 43.66
N ALA A 209 -5.06 21.23 42.37
CA ALA A 209 -4.63 22.51 41.80
C ALA A 209 -5.71 23.62 41.73
N ASN A 210 -6.76 23.59 42.55
CA ASN A 210 -7.87 24.56 42.42
C ASN A 210 -8.16 25.43 43.66
N THR A 211 -7.32 25.43 44.69
CA THR A 211 -7.45 26.32 45.87
C THR A 211 -6.42 27.47 45.92
N VAL A 212 -5.49 27.52 44.96
CA VAL A 212 -4.34 28.44 44.97
C VAL A 212 -4.73 29.92 44.80
N LYS A 213 -5.90 30.22 44.22
CA LYS A 213 -6.29 31.60 43.92
C LYS A 213 -6.85 32.39 45.13
N VAL A 214 -7.27 31.70 46.20
CA VAL A 214 -7.78 32.36 47.42
C VAL A 214 -6.66 32.51 48.47
N ALA A 215 -5.72 31.57 48.53
CA ALA A 215 -4.56 31.64 49.41
C ALA A 215 -3.59 32.78 49.01
N SER A 216 -3.36 32.99 47.70
CA SER A 216 -2.42 34.04 47.26
C SER A 216 -2.93 35.46 47.51
N ALA A 217 -4.25 35.67 47.53
CA ALA A 217 -4.85 36.97 47.87
C ALA A 217 -4.71 37.26 49.37
N GLY A 218 -4.93 36.26 50.23
CA GLY A 218 -4.72 36.39 51.67
C GLY A 218 -3.26 36.61 52.06
N GLU A 219 -2.31 35.97 51.35
CA GLU A 219 -0.89 36.20 51.54
C GLU A 219 -0.45 37.59 51.07
N ALA A 220 -0.98 38.08 49.95
CA ALA A 220 -0.71 39.45 49.48
C ALA A 220 -1.24 40.52 50.45
N GLU A 221 -2.45 40.33 51.00
CA GLU A 221 -3.01 41.22 52.03
C GLU A 221 -2.18 41.18 53.32
N LYS A 222 -1.67 40.00 53.70
CA LYS A 222 -0.78 39.83 54.87
C LYS A 222 0.54 40.56 54.70
N TRP A 223 1.22 40.40 53.56
CA TRP A 223 2.47 41.13 53.28
C TRP A 223 2.26 42.63 53.18
N LYS A 224 1.10 43.08 52.69
CA LYS A 224 0.72 44.50 52.68
C LYS A 224 0.58 45.05 54.10
N LEU A 225 -0.10 44.33 55.00
CA LEU A 225 -0.23 44.71 56.41
C LEU A 225 1.12 44.69 57.15
N GLU A 226 1.99 43.71 56.86
CA GLU A 226 3.35 43.67 57.43
C GLU A 226 4.21 44.84 56.93
N LEU A 227 4.07 45.24 55.67
CA LEU A 227 4.75 46.42 55.12
C LEU A 227 4.24 47.72 55.76
N GLU A 228 2.92 47.86 55.97
CA GLU A 228 2.35 49.01 56.68
C GLU A 228 2.82 49.05 58.14
N ARG A 229 2.89 47.92 58.83
CA ARG A 229 3.44 47.83 60.20
C ARG A 229 4.91 48.22 60.25
N LEU A 230 5.70 47.77 59.27
CA LEU A 230 7.11 48.10 59.17
C LEU A 230 7.29 49.60 58.90
N LYS A 231 6.49 50.18 58.00
CA LYS A 231 6.48 51.61 57.71
C LYS A 231 6.22 52.44 58.96
N LEU A 232 5.17 52.11 59.73
CA LEU A 232 4.86 52.79 61.00
C LEU A 232 6.04 52.69 61.99
N THR A 233 6.68 51.53 62.09
CA THR A 233 7.84 51.35 62.99
C THR A 233 9.02 52.22 62.58
N TYR A 234 9.27 52.39 61.28
CA TYR A 234 10.32 53.29 60.78
C TYR A 234 9.95 54.76 60.96
N GLU A 235 8.68 55.13 60.78
CA GLU A 235 8.17 56.48 61.01
C GLU A 235 8.34 56.87 62.48
N GLU A 236 7.93 56.02 63.43
CA GLU A 236 8.13 56.23 64.88
C GLU A 236 9.61 56.37 65.24
N LYS A 237 10.48 55.55 64.66
CA LYS A 237 11.94 55.66 64.87
C LYS A 237 12.48 56.98 64.32
N SER A 238 11.99 57.43 63.17
CA SER A 238 12.36 58.71 62.58
C SER A 238 11.93 59.86 63.48
N GLU A 239 10.68 59.85 63.97
CA GLU A 239 10.16 60.86 64.89
C GLU A 239 10.96 60.91 66.20
N ILE A 240 11.34 59.75 66.76
CA ILE A 240 12.20 59.71 67.95
C ILE A 240 13.57 60.34 67.66
N LEU A 241 14.21 60.00 66.55
CA LEU A 241 15.51 60.58 66.18
C LEU A 241 15.42 62.09 65.92
N GLU A 242 14.35 62.55 65.27
CA GLU A 242 14.09 63.98 65.07
C GLU A 242 13.84 64.71 66.40
N SER A 243 13.10 64.10 67.33
CA SER A 243 12.91 64.65 68.68
C SER A 243 14.23 64.76 69.45
N GLN A 244 15.12 63.77 69.33
CA GLN A 244 16.45 63.80 69.93
C GLN A 244 17.34 64.88 69.29
N LEU A 245 17.31 65.02 67.96
CA LEU A 245 18.04 66.08 67.26
C LEU A 245 17.56 67.47 67.65
N THR A 246 16.24 67.67 67.76
CA THR A 246 15.68 68.97 68.18
C THR A 246 16.00 69.28 69.64
N PHE A 247 15.99 68.28 70.52
CA PHE A 247 16.42 68.41 71.91
C PHE A 247 17.91 68.80 72.00
N LEU A 248 18.80 68.06 71.34
CA LEU A 248 20.24 68.36 71.33
C LEU A 248 20.56 69.73 70.74
N ARG A 249 19.80 70.18 69.72
CA ARG A 249 19.92 71.54 69.18
C ARG A 249 19.53 72.62 70.20
N LYS A 250 18.50 72.37 71.02
CA LYS A 250 18.09 73.29 72.10
C LYS A 250 19.14 73.36 73.20
N ASP A 251 19.64 72.21 73.66
CA ASP A 251 20.72 72.15 74.66
C ASP A 251 21.96 72.88 74.16
N LEU A 252 22.35 72.68 72.91
CA LEU A 252 23.50 73.37 72.31
C LEU A 252 23.30 74.90 72.27
N ALA A 253 22.10 75.37 71.93
CA ALA A 253 21.77 76.80 71.97
C ALA A 253 21.80 77.37 73.40
N GLU A 254 21.36 76.60 74.39
CA GLU A 254 21.40 76.99 75.81
C GLU A 254 22.85 77.06 76.32
N TYR A 255 23.69 76.08 75.99
CA TYR A 255 25.12 76.12 76.32
C TYR A 255 25.84 77.30 75.66
N GLN A 256 25.53 77.59 74.39
CA GLN A 256 26.06 78.77 73.68
C GLN A 256 25.68 80.07 74.39
N LYS A 257 24.40 80.24 74.77
CA LYS A 257 23.92 81.39 75.54
C LYS A 257 24.63 81.51 76.90
N ASN A 258 24.80 80.41 77.62
CA ASN A 258 25.51 80.40 78.90
C ASN A 258 26.98 80.82 78.75
N CYS A 259 27.63 80.43 77.66
CA CYS A 259 29.01 80.87 77.36
C CYS A 259 29.08 82.38 77.08
N GLU A 260 28.09 82.92 76.36
CA GLU A 260 27.98 84.37 76.11
C GLU A 260 27.76 85.15 77.41
N ASP A 261 26.83 84.72 78.27
CA ASP A 261 26.57 85.34 79.58
C ASP A 261 27.82 85.34 80.49
N LEU A 262 28.56 84.23 80.53
CA LEU A 262 29.81 84.14 81.30
C LEU A 262 30.89 85.07 80.74
N LYS A 263 30.97 85.21 79.41
CA LYS A 263 31.90 86.12 78.74
C LYS A 263 31.57 87.58 79.05
N GLU A 264 30.29 87.94 79.12
CA GLU A 264 29.87 89.28 79.54
C GLU A 264 30.17 89.56 81.02
N ARG A 265 29.92 88.58 81.90
CA ARG A 265 30.27 88.69 83.33
C ARG A 265 31.78 88.85 83.55
N LEU A 266 32.60 88.14 82.77
CA LEU A 266 34.06 88.29 82.81
C LEU A 266 34.47 89.71 82.42
N LYS A 267 33.97 90.22 81.29
CA LYS A 267 34.24 91.60 80.84
C LYS A 267 33.80 92.66 81.86
N HIS A 268 32.68 92.43 82.55
CA HIS A 268 32.22 93.32 83.63
C HIS A 268 33.19 93.31 84.84
N LYS A 269 33.67 92.13 85.25
CA LYS A 269 34.68 92.00 86.32
C LYS A 269 36.03 92.60 85.91
N GLU A 270 36.46 92.40 84.67
CA GLU A 270 37.68 93.01 84.12
C GLU A 270 37.58 94.54 84.10
N SER A 271 36.41 95.08 83.75
CA SER A 271 36.17 96.53 83.79
C SER A 271 36.17 97.10 85.21
N LEU A 272 35.61 96.36 86.19
CA LEU A 272 35.68 96.70 87.62
C LEU A 272 37.11 96.65 88.18
N LEU A 273 37.91 95.68 87.75
CA LEU A 273 39.32 95.57 88.13
C LEU A 273 40.17 96.68 87.50
N ALA A 274 39.89 97.05 86.24
CA ALA A 274 40.57 98.16 85.57
C ALA A 274 40.23 99.52 86.21
N ALA A 275 39.02 99.71 86.74
CA ALA A 275 38.61 100.93 87.43
C ALA A 275 39.21 101.08 88.85
N ASN A 276 39.55 99.97 89.52
CA ASN A 276 40.06 99.95 90.91
C ASN A 276 41.58 100.18 91.04
N ILE A 277 42.32 100.34 89.93
CA ILE A 277 43.79 100.49 89.94
C ILE A 277 44.23 101.94 89.64
N SER A 278 43.29 102.89 89.55
CA SER A 278 43.63 104.31 89.46
C SER A 278 43.90 104.90 90.85
N ASN A 279 45.12 105.40 91.03
CA ASN A 279 45.61 106.23 92.15
C ASN A 279 45.94 105.51 93.48
N ARG A 280 47.15 104.95 93.56
CA ARG A 280 47.97 104.93 94.80
C ARG A 280 49.45 104.67 94.47
N VAL A 281 50.16 105.70 94.01
CA VAL A 281 51.63 105.72 94.04
C VAL A 281 52.05 106.20 95.43
N GLY A 282 52.20 105.26 96.36
CA GLY A 282 52.54 105.55 97.75
C GLY A 282 54.04 105.69 97.94
N GLY A 283 54.53 106.93 98.05
CA GLY A 283 55.87 107.22 98.56
C GLY A 283 55.94 106.94 100.06
N LEU A 284 56.95 106.18 100.49
CA LEU A 284 57.11 105.77 101.89
C LEU A 284 57.64 106.94 102.74
N CYS A 285 57.04 107.14 103.92
CA CYS A 285 57.52 108.17 104.86
C CYS A 285 58.88 107.76 105.47
N LEU A 286 59.65 108.71 106.00
CA LEU A 286 61.02 108.48 106.52
C LEU A 286 61.11 107.31 107.54
N LYS A 287 60.07 107.09 108.35
CA LYS A 287 59.99 105.95 109.26
C LYS A 287 59.70 104.62 108.55
N CYS A 288 58.90 104.63 107.48
CA CYS A 288 58.64 103.47 106.63
C CYS A 288 59.83 103.13 105.72
N ALA A 289 60.58 104.12 105.24
CA ALA A 289 61.85 103.90 104.54
C ALA A 289 62.95 103.36 105.49
N GLN A 290 62.97 103.78 106.76
CA GLN A 290 63.83 103.17 107.77
C GLN A 290 63.37 101.76 108.18
N HIS A 291 62.06 101.51 108.27
CA HIS A 291 61.52 100.16 108.49
C HIS A 291 61.80 99.26 107.28
N GLU A 292 61.71 99.77 106.06
CA GLU A 292 62.04 99.06 104.83
C GLU A 292 63.56 98.88 104.66
N ALA A 293 64.40 99.79 105.15
CA ALA A 293 65.84 99.58 105.22
C ALA A 293 66.21 98.46 106.20
N VAL A 294 65.55 98.38 107.36
CA VAL A 294 65.75 97.30 108.35
C VAL A 294 65.12 95.97 107.89
N LEU A 295 63.94 96.01 107.27
CA LEU A 295 63.30 94.85 106.66
C LEU A 295 64.07 94.39 105.42
N SER A 296 64.59 95.26 104.57
CA SER A 296 65.41 94.84 103.41
C SER A 296 66.68 94.12 103.85
N GLN A 297 67.24 94.45 105.01
CA GLN A 297 68.43 93.78 105.54
C GLN A 297 68.12 92.41 106.18
N THR A 298 66.88 92.15 106.59
CA THR A 298 66.44 90.89 107.23
C THR A 298 65.55 90.00 106.33
N HIS A 299 64.84 90.58 105.36
CA HIS A 299 63.95 89.94 104.39
C HIS A 299 64.57 89.78 102.98
N ASN A 300 65.77 90.33 102.71
CA ASN A 300 66.44 90.12 101.41
C ASN A 300 66.53 88.62 101.04
N ASN A 301 66.82 87.75 102.01
CA ASN A 301 66.87 86.30 101.80
C ASN A 301 65.50 85.72 101.40
N VAL A 302 64.40 86.17 102.04
CA VAL A 302 63.04 85.71 101.72
C VAL A 302 62.59 86.21 100.34
N HIS A 303 62.95 87.44 99.96
CA HIS A 303 62.67 87.97 98.63
C HIS A 303 63.48 87.25 97.55
N ILE A 304 64.76 86.97 97.78
CA ILE A 304 65.59 86.17 96.86
C ILE A 304 65.00 84.77 96.67
N GLN A 305 64.64 84.05 97.74
CA GLN A 305 63.99 82.74 97.64
C GLN A 305 62.64 82.79 96.89
N THR A 306 61.89 83.88 97.02
CA THR A 306 60.63 84.08 96.30
C THR A 306 60.88 84.36 94.81
N ILE A 307 61.88 85.18 94.49
CA ILE A 307 62.30 85.45 93.10
C ILE A 307 62.82 84.18 92.44
N GLU A 308 63.63 83.38 93.13
CA GLU A 308 64.11 82.09 92.62
C GLU A 308 62.96 81.11 92.36
N ARG A 309 61.99 81.03 93.28
CA ARG A 309 60.78 80.21 93.09
C ARG A 309 59.98 80.66 91.87
N LEU A 310 59.68 81.96 91.76
CA LEU A 310 58.94 82.52 90.63
C LEU A 310 59.71 82.37 89.31
N THR A 311 61.04 82.50 89.36
CA THR A 311 61.91 82.28 88.20
C THR A 311 61.84 80.83 87.74
N LYS A 312 61.89 79.88 88.68
CA LYS A 312 61.72 78.46 88.41
C LYS A 312 60.33 78.14 87.86
N GLU A 313 59.26 78.64 88.48
CA GLU A 313 57.89 78.47 87.99
C GLU A 313 57.71 79.06 86.57
N ARG A 314 58.32 80.21 86.29
CA ARG A 314 58.34 80.80 84.94
C ARG A 314 59.09 79.90 83.96
N ASP A 315 60.24 79.38 84.33
CA ASP A 315 61.03 78.50 83.47
C ASP A 315 60.32 77.16 83.20
N ASP A 316 59.67 76.59 84.22
CA ASP A 316 58.83 75.40 84.10
C ASP A 316 57.64 75.67 83.16
N LEU A 317 56.93 76.79 83.33
CA LEU A 317 55.83 77.20 82.44
C LEU A 317 56.30 77.49 81.01
N MET A 318 57.47 78.11 80.84
CA MET A 318 58.07 78.32 79.51
C MET A 318 58.43 76.99 78.85
N SER A 319 58.95 76.03 79.61
CA SER A 319 59.23 74.67 79.12
C SER A 319 57.95 73.96 78.66
N VAL A 320 56.88 74.02 79.48
CA VAL A 320 55.55 73.50 79.10
C VAL A 320 54.98 74.22 77.88
N LEU A 321 55.12 75.54 77.78
CA LEU A 321 54.65 76.30 76.61
C LEU A 321 55.39 75.86 75.34
N VAL A 322 56.70 75.65 75.41
CA VAL A 322 57.51 75.15 74.29
C VAL A 322 57.07 73.74 73.91
N SER A 323 56.82 72.85 74.88
CA SER A 323 56.35 71.47 74.59
C SER A 323 54.94 71.45 74.00
N VAL A 324 54.03 72.32 74.47
CA VAL A 324 52.69 72.45 73.91
C VAL A 324 52.77 72.99 72.49
N ARG A 325 53.61 73.99 72.21
CA ARG A 325 53.82 74.51 70.85
C ARG A 325 54.38 73.45 69.91
N SER A 326 55.37 72.66 70.34
CA SER A 326 55.89 71.57 69.50
C SER A 326 54.81 70.50 69.25
N SER A 327 54.05 70.11 70.28
CA SER A 327 52.95 69.16 70.12
C SER A 327 51.85 69.68 69.18
N LEU A 328 51.53 70.99 69.23
CA LEU A 328 50.58 71.61 68.31
C LEU A 328 51.08 71.54 66.87
N THR A 329 52.36 71.83 66.62
CA THR A 329 52.94 71.71 65.27
C THR A 329 52.92 70.27 64.75
N GLU A 330 53.15 69.27 65.61
CA GLU A 330 53.04 67.86 65.24
C GLU A 330 51.59 67.46 64.92
N VAL A 331 50.62 67.94 65.70
CA VAL A 331 49.19 67.71 65.42
C VAL A 331 48.80 68.35 64.10
N GLN A 332 49.20 69.58 63.83
CA GLN A 332 48.94 70.27 62.56
C GLN A 332 49.56 69.54 61.37
N GLN A 333 50.80 69.04 61.50
CA GLN A 333 51.44 68.26 60.44
C GLN A 333 50.72 66.93 60.20
N ARG A 334 50.28 66.25 61.26
CA ARG A 334 49.49 65.01 61.16
C ARG A 334 48.10 65.26 60.56
N GLU A 335 47.46 66.38 60.89
CA GLU A 335 46.20 66.79 60.28
C GLU A 335 46.36 67.07 58.78
N ALA A 336 47.41 67.80 58.39
CA ALA A 336 47.70 68.07 56.99
C ALA A 336 47.99 66.79 56.19
N SER A 337 48.73 65.83 56.76
CA SER A 337 48.98 64.54 56.09
C SER A 337 47.73 63.68 56.02
N ALA A 338 46.90 63.64 57.06
CA ALA A 338 45.60 62.96 57.04
C ALA A 338 44.65 63.59 56.02
N TYR A 339 44.63 64.91 55.91
CA TYR A 339 43.83 65.63 54.91
C TYR A 339 44.22 65.23 53.47
N GLU A 340 45.52 65.21 53.15
CA GLU A 340 45.97 64.78 51.81
C GLU A 340 45.69 63.29 51.55
N GLN A 341 45.81 62.42 52.58
CA GLN A 341 45.41 61.01 52.45
C GLN A 341 43.92 60.86 52.15
N VAL A 342 43.06 61.59 52.86
CA VAL A 342 41.60 61.59 52.61
C VAL A 342 41.30 62.09 51.21
N LYS A 343 41.96 63.17 50.77
CA LYS A 343 41.80 63.73 49.43
C LYS A 343 42.21 62.72 48.35
N GLN A 344 43.32 62.01 48.53
CA GLN A 344 43.73 60.95 47.60
C GLN A 344 42.75 59.77 47.61
N ALA A 345 42.29 59.35 48.79
CA ALA A 345 41.31 58.26 48.92
C ALA A 345 39.99 58.62 48.23
N VAL A 346 39.47 59.84 48.43
CA VAL A 346 38.27 60.34 47.75
C VAL A 346 38.46 60.28 46.24
N LYS A 347 39.57 60.83 45.72
CA LYS A 347 39.85 60.79 44.27
C LYS A 347 39.87 59.36 43.72
N MET A 348 40.53 58.43 44.41
CA MET A 348 40.57 57.02 44.00
C MET A 348 39.18 56.37 44.03
N THR A 349 38.36 56.68 45.03
CA THR A 349 36.98 56.17 45.10
C THR A 349 36.08 56.75 44.01
N GLU A 350 36.25 58.02 43.66
CA GLU A 350 35.53 58.66 42.55
C GLU A 350 35.91 58.04 41.21
N GLU A 351 37.21 57.86 40.94
CA GLU A 351 37.71 57.20 39.73
C GLU A 351 37.17 55.75 39.63
N ALA A 352 37.19 54.99 40.72
CA ALA A 352 36.62 53.65 40.75
C ALA A 352 35.08 53.65 40.55
N SER A 353 34.38 54.63 41.11
CA SER A 353 32.92 54.77 40.93
C SER A 353 32.55 55.13 39.48
N PHE A 354 33.38 55.92 38.80
CA PHE A 354 33.21 56.28 37.40
C PHE A 354 33.40 55.06 36.51
N GLU A 355 34.50 54.31 36.67
CA GLU A 355 34.74 53.08 35.90
C GLU A 355 33.69 52.01 36.17
N LYS A 356 33.20 51.87 37.42
CA LYS A 356 32.06 51.00 37.74
C LYS A 356 30.80 51.42 36.98
N THR A 357 30.48 52.71 36.96
CA THR A 357 29.30 53.22 36.25
C THR A 357 29.40 52.98 34.76
N LYS A 358 30.58 53.20 34.17
CA LYS A 358 30.87 52.92 32.76
C LYS A 358 30.70 51.44 32.42
N ALA A 359 31.22 50.54 33.26
CA ALA A 359 31.04 49.10 33.08
C ALA A 359 29.56 48.69 33.19
N LEU A 360 28.82 49.25 34.16
CA LEU A 360 27.37 48.99 34.29
C LEU A 360 26.59 49.43 33.05
N ILE A 361 26.89 50.60 32.49
CA ILE A 361 26.26 51.07 31.25
C ILE A 361 26.55 50.11 30.08
N GLN A 362 27.81 49.66 29.95
CA GLN A 362 28.18 48.71 28.91
C GLN A 362 27.47 47.36 29.07
N CYS A 363 27.38 46.85 30.31
CA CYS A 363 26.63 45.63 30.61
C CYS A 363 25.15 45.77 30.25
N GLU A 364 24.52 46.90 30.60
CA GLU A 364 23.12 47.15 30.29
C GLU A 364 22.89 47.29 28.78
N GLN A 365 23.81 47.90 28.04
CA GLN A 365 23.75 47.97 26.57
C GLN A 365 23.82 46.57 25.94
N LEU A 366 24.75 45.72 26.37
CA LEU A 366 24.87 44.36 25.87
C LEU A 366 23.65 43.51 26.24
N LYS A 367 23.14 43.65 27.46
CA LYS A 367 21.92 42.98 27.91
C LYS A 367 20.71 43.36 27.03
N ASN A 368 20.53 44.65 26.74
CA ASN A 368 19.46 45.11 25.86
C ASN A 368 19.60 44.58 24.43
N GLU A 369 20.82 44.48 23.88
CA GLU A 369 21.02 43.89 22.56
C GLU A 369 20.74 42.38 22.55
N LEU A 370 21.14 41.65 23.60
CA LEU A 370 20.80 40.24 23.77
C LEU A 370 19.29 40.03 23.87
N GLU A 371 18.57 40.88 24.61
CA GLU A 371 17.11 40.85 24.71
C GLU A 371 16.46 41.12 23.35
N ARG A 372 16.95 42.11 22.58
CA ARG A 372 16.46 42.35 21.20
C ARG A 372 16.74 41.18 20.26
N GLN A 373 17.85 40.45 20.44
CA GLN A 373 18.13 39.24 19.67
C GLN A 373 17.21 38.08 20.09
N ALA A 374 16.99 37.89 21.38
CA ALA A 374 16.05 36.92 21.91
C ALA A 374 14.63 37.15 21.37
N ASP A 375 14.13 38.38 21.44
CA ASP A 375 12.81 38.78 20.91
C ASP A 375 12.68 38.49 19.41
N ARG A 376 13.74 38.71 18.63
CA ARG A 376 13.74 38.44 17.18
C ARG A 376 13.65 36.94 16.91
N LEU A 377 14.42 36.14 17.64
CA LEU A 377 14.41 34.68 17.50
C LEU A 377 13.10 34.08 17.99
N GLU A 378 12.52 34.59 19.07
CA GLU A 378 11.24 34.14 19.59
C GLU A 378 10.11 34.42 18.59
N LYS A 379 10.09 35.62 17.98
CA LYS A 379 9.13 35.96 16.91
C LYS A 379 9.28 35.06 15.69
N GLU A 380 10.51 34.78 15.25
CA GLU A 380 10.72 33.89 14.11
C GLU A 380 10.36 32.44 14.46
N LEU A 381 10.67 31.98 15.68
CA LEU A 381 10.24 30.66 16.14
C LEU A 381 8.72 30.55 16.16
N ALA A 382 8.01 31.57 16.64
CA ALA A 382 6.55 31.63 16.63
C ALA A 382 6.00 31.64 15.20
N SER A 383 6.59 32.42 14.28
CA SER A 383 6.18 32.46 12.86
C SER A 383 6.35 31.09 12.20
N GLN A 384 7.44 30.38 12.50
CA GLN A 384 7.71 29.04 11.98
C GLN A 384 6.82 27.97 12.63
N GLN A 385 6.44 28.13 13.90
CA GLN A 385 5.45 27.26 14.54
C GLN A 385 4.06 27.43 13.90
N GLU A 386 3.65 28.67 13.62
CA GLU A 386 2.38 28.98 12.96
C GLU A 386 2.34 28.42 11.53
N LYS A 387 3.40 28.63 10.74
CA LYS A 387 3.52 28.04 9.38
C LYS A 387 3.39 26.52 9.41
N ARG A 388 4.13 25.85 10.31
CA ARG A 388 4.04 24.39 10.48
C ARG A 388 2.66 23.94 10.95
N ALA A 389 1.99 24.71 11.80
CA ALA A 389 0.62 24.41 12.24
C ALA A 389 -0.37 24.53 11.08
N PHE A 390 -0.24 25.58 10.26
CA PHE A 390 -1.05 25.79 9.07
C PHE A 390 -0.85 24.67 8.04
N GLU A 391 0.40 24.31 7.73
CA GLU A 391 0.72 23.21 6.81
C GLU A 391 0.17 21.87 7.31
N LYS A 392 0.30 21.58 8.62
CA LYS A 392 -0.31 20.39 9.23
C LYS A 392 -1.82 20.37 9.08
N GLU A 393 -2.49 21.51 9.24
CA GLU A 393 -3.94 21.61 9.11
C GLU A 393 -4.38 21.45 7.65
N MET A 394 -3.65 22.04 6.70
CA MET A 394 -3.89 21.84 5.27
C MET A 394 -3.70 20.38 4.85
N LEU A 395 -2.64 19.73 5.33
CA LEU A 395 -2.40 18.31 5.08
C LEU A 395 -3.52 17.44 5.67
N LYS A 396 -3.98 17.73 6.90
CA LYS A 396 -5.12 17.02 7.49
C LYS A 396 -6.37 17.15 6.64
N LYS A 397 -6.67 18.35 6.14
CA LYS A 397 -7.81 18.61 5.25
C LYS A 397 -7.73 17.82 3.95
N GLU A 398 -6.55 17.75 3.33
CA GLU A 398 -6.38 16.96 2.11
C GLU A 398 -6.54 15.46 2.39
N ILE A 399 -5.95 14.94 3.47
CA ILE A 399 -6.12 13.53 3.88
C ILE A 399 -7.60 13.21 4.17
N THR A 400 -8.34 14.11 4.83
CA THR A 400 -9.77 13.90 5.08
C THR A 400 -10.57 13.89 3.77
N LYS A 401 -10.25 14.78 2.84
CA LYS A 401 -10.89 14.83 1.52
C LYS A 401 -10.60 13.58 0.69
N GLU A 402 -9.34 13.14 0.62
CA GLU A 402 -8.97 11.88 -0.04
C GLU A 402 -9.68 10.68 0.58
N ARG A 403 -9.81 10.65 1.92
CA ARG A 403 -10.58 9.61 2.63
C ARG A 403 -12.06 9.62 2.26
N GLU A 404 -12.68 10.80 2.22
CA GLU A 404 -14.08 10.97 1.81
C GLU A 404 -14.29 10.56 0.35
N ASP A 405 -13.38 10.95 -0.56
CA ASP A 405 -13.39 10.58 -1.96
C ASP A 405 -13.26 9.05 -2.14
N MET A 406 -12.32 8.41 -1.43
CA MET A 406 -12.21 6.94 -1.40
C MET A 406 -13.46 6.28 -0.82
N GLY A 407 -14.04 6.86 0.24
CA GLY A 407 -15.29 6.40 0.84
C GLY A 407 -16.46 6.42 -0.15
N SER A 408 -16.60 7.50 -0.93
CA SER A 408 -17.64 7.62 -1.95
C SER A 408 -17.45 6.60 -3.10
N LYS A 409 -16.21 6.37 -3.54
CA LYS A 409 -15.89 5.34 -4.54
C LYS A 409 -16.18 3.93 -4.02
N MET A 410 -15.84 3.66 -2.76
CA MET A 410 -16.14 2.39 -2.11
C MET A 410 -17.64 2.14 -2.05
N LEU A 411 -18.44 3.14 -1.64
CA LEU A 411 -19.91 3.03 -1.62
C LEU A 411 -20.47 2.75 -3.02
N THR A 412 -19.97 3.44 -4.04
CA THR A 412 -20.38 3.23 -5.44
C THR A 412 -20.05 1.81 -5.91
N LEU A 413 -18.83 1.32 -5.62
CA LEU A 413 -18.43 -0.05 -5.94
C LEU A 413 -19.27 -1.09 -5.18
N SER A 414 -19.56 -0.87 -3.90
CA SER A 414 -20.45 -1.74 -3.13
C SER A 414 -21.87 -1.79 -3.71
N GLN A 415 -22.40 -0.65 -4.18
CA GLN A 415 -23.69 -0.62 -4.86
C GLN A 415 -23.66 -1.39 -6.18
N ASN A 416 -22.58 -1.25 -6.97
CA ASN A 416 -22.41 -2.00 -8.21
C ASN A 416 -22.28 -3.51 -7.96
N ILE A 417 -21.56 -3.92 -6.91
CA ILE A 417 -21.47 -5.33 -6.50
C ILE A 417 -22.86 -5.86 -6.16
N ALA A 418 -23.64 -5.16 -5.33
CA ALA A 418 -24.99 -5.59 -4.98
C ALA A 418 -25.93 -5.70 -6.20
N GLN A 419 -25.77 -4.80 -7.19
CA GLN A 419 -26.52 -4.89 -8.46
C GLN A 419 -26.11 -6.11 -9.30
N LEU A 420 -24.80 -6.39 -9.41
CA LEU A 420 -24.29 -7.54 -10.13
C LEU A 420 -24.69 -8.86 -9.44
N GLU A 421 -24.66 -8.91 -8.12
CA GLU A 421 -25.16 -10.06 -7.33
C GLU A 421 -26.64 -10.32 -7.63
N ALA A 422 -27.48 -9.28 -7.64
CA ALA A 422 -28.90 -9.42 -7.97
C ALA A 422 -29.16 -9.89 -9.42
N GLU A 423 -28.37 -9.41 -10.39
CA GLU A 423 -28.47 -9.89 -11.78
C GLU A 423 -27.99 -11.35 -11.91
N VAL A 424 -26.94 -11.75 -11.20
CA VAL A 424 -26.51 -13.15 -11.15
C VAL A 424 -27.61 -14.03 -10.54
N GLU A 425 -28.25 -13.62 -9.46
CA GLU A 425 -29.39 -14.33 -8.86
C GLU A 425 -30.60 -14.42 -9.81
N LYS A 426 -30.82 -13.41 -10.65
CA LYS A 426 -31.88 -13.43 -11.66
C LYS A 426 -31.56 -14.41 -12.79
N VAL A 427 -30.37 -14.31 -13.39
CA VAL A 427 -29.93 -15.19 -14.48
C VAL A 427 -29.84 -16.64 -14.01
N THR A 428 -29.41 -16.89 -12.77
CA THR A 428 -29.39 -18.25 -12.20
C THR A 428 -30.79 -18.83 -12.05
N ARG A 429 -31.78 -18.05 -11.61
CA ARG A 429 -33.19 -18.49 -11.59
C ARG A 429 -33.74 -18.78 -12.98
N GLU A 430 -33.47 -17.90 -13.95
CA GLU A 430 -33.86 -18.10 -15.35
C GLU A 430 -33.21 -19.36 -15.94
N LYS A 431 -31.92 -19.59 -15.68
CA LYS A 431 -31.19 -20.80 -16.07
C LYS A 431 -31.85 -22.06 -15.50
N ILE A 432 -32.18 -22.06 -14.20
CA ILE A 432 -32.84 -23.20 -13.55
C ILE A 432 -34.20 -23.48 -14.19
N SER A 433 -34.99 -22.44 -14.48
CA SER A 433 -36.28 -22.58 -15.17
C SER A 433 -36.11 -23.17 -16.58
N ALA A 434 -35.11 -22.72 -17.34
CA ALA A 434 -34.83 -23.24 -18.67
C ALA A 434 -34.36 -24.71 -18.62
N VAL A 435 -33.50 -25.06 -17.66
CA VAL A 435 -33.07 -26.44 -17.42
C VAL A 435 -34.26 -27.35 -17.12
N HIS A 436 -35.16 -26.92 -16.23
CA HIS A 436 -36.37 -27.69 -15.91
C HIS A 436 -37.25 -27.90 -17.15
N GLN A 437 -37.42 -26.88 -18.01
CA GLN A 437 -38.16 -27.02 -19.26
C GLN A 437 -37.49 -28.02 -20.23
N LEU A 438 -36.16 -28.00 -20.32
CA LEU A 438 -35.41 -28.94 -21.15
C LEU A 438 -35.55 -30.38 -20.61
N GLU A 439 -35.44 -30.57 -19.31
CA GLU A 439 -35.65 -31.87 -18.66
C GLU A 439 -37.07 -32.40 -18.91
N GLU A 440 -38.09 -31.53 -18.84
CA GLU A 440 -39.47 -31.91 -19.16
C GLU A 440 -39.62 -32.34 -20.62
N ILE A 441 -39.10 -31.57 -21.57
CA ILE A 441 -39.12 -31.92 -23.00
C ILE A 441 -38.36 -33.23 -23.25
N GLN A 442 -37.21 -33.42 -22.61
CA GLN A 442 -36.42 -34.64 -22.74
C GLN A 442 -37.18 -35.86 -22.22
N ASN A 443 -37.86 -35.74 -21.08
CA ASN A 443 -38.71 -36.80 -20.55
C ASN A 443 -39.89 -37.13 -21.48
N GLN A 444 -40.54 -36.11 -22.04
CA GLN A 444 -41.61 -36.29 -23.03
C GLN A 444 -41.10 -36.92 -24.33
N LEU A 445 -39.88 -36.59 -24.77
CA LEU A 445 -39.26 -37.20 -25.93
C LEU A 445 -38.98 -38.68 -25.65
N ALA A 446 -38.35 -39.00 -24.53
CA ALA A 446 -38.06 -40.38 -24.13
C ALA A 446 -39.34 -41.24 -24.02
N SER A 447 -40.44 -40.67 -23.49
CA SER A 447 -41.72 -41.38 -23.45
C SER A 447 -42.26 -41.65 -24.86
N ARG A 448 -42.20 -40.66 -25.76
CA ARG A 448 -42.63 -40.83 -27.17
C ARG A 448 -41.75 -41.83 -27.93
N GLU A 449 -40.44 -41.81 -27.73
CA GLU A 449 -39.52 -42.79 -28.33
C GLU A 449 -39.84 -44.21 -27.87
N MET A 450 -40.19 -44.39 -26.60
CA MET A 450 -40.62 -45.68 -26.06
C MET A 450 -41.95 -46.14 -26.69
N ASP A 451 -42.92 -45.24 -26.86
CA ASP A 451 -44.20 -45.53 -27.53
C ASP A 451 -43.99 -45.90 -29.01
N VAL A 452 -43.16 -45.15 -29.75
CA VAL A 452 -42.79 -45.47 -31.14
C VAL A 452 -42.12 -46.83 -31.22
N THR A 453 -41.19 -47.13 -30.31
CA THR A 453 -40.51 -48.44 -30.25
C THR A 453 -41.51 -49.57 -30.01
N LYS A 454 -42.51 -49.36 -29.13
CA LYS A 454 -43.59 -50.31 -28.88
C LYS A 454 -44.46 -50.54 -30.11
N VAL A 455 -44.89 -49.47 -30.78
CA VAL A 455 -45.69 -49.56 -32.03
C VAL A 455 -44.90 -50.22 -33.15
N CYS A 456 -43.62 -49.89 -33.32
CA CYS A 456 -42.73 -50.55 -34.29
C CYS A 456 -42.54 -52.04 -33.97
N GLY A 457 -42.46 -52.41 -32.69
CA GLY A 457 -42.47 -53.80 -32.24
C GLY A 457 -43.75 -54.53 -32.65
N GLU A 458 -44.91 -53.95 -32.34
CA GLU A 458 -46.23 -54.50 -32.67
C GLU A 458 -46.42 -54.63 -34.19
N MET A 459 -46.09 -53.60 -34.96
CA MET A 459 -46.20 -53.62 -36.42
C MET A 459 -45.34 -54.73 -37.03
N ARG A 460 -44.09 -54.92 -36.55
CA ARG A 460 -43.23 -56.03 -36.99
C ARG A 460 -43.83 -57.39 -36.62
N TYR A 461 -44.42 -57.53 -35.44
CA TYR A 461 -45.10 -58.74 -35.03
C TYR A 461 -46.30 -59.05 -35.96
N GLN A 462 -47.17 -58.07 -36.20
CA GLN A 462 -48.33 -58.22 -37.10
C GLN A 462 -47.91 -58.51 -38.55
N LEU A 463 -46.88 -57.83 -39.05
CA LEU A 463 -46.32 -58.09 -40.37
C LEU A 463 -45.78 -59.53 -40.49
N ASN A 464 -45.06 -60.01 -39.47
CA ASN A 464 -44.56 -61.38 -39.48
C ASN A 464 -45.70 -62.40 -39.39
N LYS A 465 -46.72 -62.14 -38.58
CA LYS A 465 -47.92 -62.99 -38.48
C LYS A 465 -48.64 -63.11 -39.83
N THR A 466 -48.95 -61.98 -40.46
CA THR A 466 -49.62 -61.95 -41.76
C THR A 466 -48.76 -62.58 -42.87
N LYS A 467 -47.43 -62.40 -42.83
CA LYS A 467 -46.51 -63.10 -43.73
C LYS A 467 -46.57 -64.61 -43.56
N MET A 468 -46.57 -65.12 -42.33
CA MET A 468 -46.69 -66.56 -42.06
C MET A 468 -48.03 -67.12 -42.56
N GLU A 469 -49.15 -66.43 -42.30
CA GLU A 469 -50.48 -66.81 -42.79
C GLU A 469 -50.54 -66.80 -44.34
N LYS A 470 -49.94 -65.79 -44.98
CA LYS A 470 -49.80 -65.72 -46.44
C LYS A 470 -48.97 -66.89 -46.99
N ASP A 471 -47.81 -67.18 -46.40
CA ASP A 471 -46.91 -68.24 -46.87
C ASP A 471 -47.57 -69.63 -46.73
N GLU A 472 -48.37 -69.86 -45.68
CA GLU A 472 -49.17 -71.08 -45.52
C GLU A 472 -50.30 -71.16 -46.56
N ALA A 473 -51.07 -70.07 -46.76
CA ALA A 473 -52.12 -70.04 -47.79
C ALA A 473 -51.54 -70.25 -49.21
N GLU A 474 -50.36 -69.70 -49.50
CA GLU A 474 -49.65 -69.96 -50.76
C GLU A 474 -49.21 -71.41 -50.90
N LYS A 475 -48.82 -72.07 -49.80
CA LYS A 475 -48.47 -73.49 -49.78
C LYS A 475 -49.70 -74.37 -50.04
N GLU A 476 -50.79 -74.14 -49.34
CA GLU A 476 -52.07 -74.84 -49.58
C GLU A 476 -52.52 -74.67 -51.03
N HIS A 477 -52.51 -73.43 -51.55
CA HIS A 477 -52.89 -73.17 -52.94
C HIS A 477 -51.96 -73.88 -53.95
N ARG A 478 -50.64 -73.96 -53.68
CA ARG A 478 -49.70 -74.77 -54.48
C ARG A 478 -50.08 -76.25 -54.44
N GLU A 479 -50.39 -76.80 -53.26
CA GLU A 479 -50.82 -78.19 -53.10
C GLU A 479 -52.11 -78.48 -53.85
N TYR A 480 -53.14 -77.64 -53.68
CA TYR A 480 -54.39 -77.73 -54.43
C TYR A 480 -54.16 -77.69 -55.94
N ARG A 481 -53.36 -76.74 -56.46
CA ARG A 481 -53.01 -76.69 -57.89
C ARG A 481 -52.37 -77.99 -58.37
N THR A 482 -51.42 -78.55 -57.62
CA THR A 482 -50.80 -79.83 -58.02
C THR A 482 -51.76 -81.00 -57.96
N LYS A 483 -52.67 -81.04 -56.98
CA LYS A 483 -53.71 -82.06 -56.86
C LYS A 483 -54.66 -82.00 -58.05
N THR A 484 -55.20 -80.82 -58.35
CA THR A 484 -56.06 -80.60 -59.51
C THR A 484 -55.36 -80.96 -60.81
N LYS A 485 -54.07 -80.61 -60.97
CA LYS A 485 -53.29 -81.01 -62.16
C LYS A 485 -53.20 -82.54 -62.30
N ARG A 486 -52.92 -83.27 -61.22
CA ARG A 486 -52.89 -84.75 -61.24
C ARG A 486 -54.27 -85.34 -61.54
N ASP A 487 -55.33 -84.78 -60.95
CA ASP A 487 -56.71 -85.23 -61.21
C ASP A 487 -57.08 -85.01 -62.69
N LEU A 488 -56.67 -83.89 -63.29
CA LEU A 488 -56.83 -83.63 -64.72
C LEU A 488 -56.02 -84.63 -65.56
N GLU A 489 -54.74 -84.88 -65.23
CA GLU A 489 -53.92 -85.88 -65.93
C GLU A 489 -54.53 -87.29 -65.88
N ILE A 490 -55.12 -87.70 -64.76
CA ILE A 490 -55.85 -88.97 -64.63
C ILE A 490 -57.11 -88.98 -65.51
N LYS A 491 -57.85 -87.86 -65.53
CA LYS A 491 -59.05 -87.72 -66.38
C LYS A 491 -58.70 -87.74 -67.86
N ASP A 492 -57.60 -87.12 -68.26
CA ASP A 492 -57.08 -87.16 -69.62
C ASP A 492 -56.69 -88.59 -70.02
N GLN A 493 -56.00 -89.33 -69.14
CA GLN A 493 -55.70 -90.76 -69.35
C GLN A 493 -56.98 -91.62 -69.48
N GLU A 494 -58.01 -91.33 -68.69
CA GLU A 494 -59.31 -92.00 -68.78
C GLU A 494 -60.02 -91.66 -70.09
N ILE A 495 -59.97 -90.40 -70.55
CA ILE A 495 -60.50 -89.95 -71.84
C ILE A 495 -59.77 -90.65 -72.99
N GLU A 496 -58.43 -90.75 -72.96
CA GLU A 496 -57.64 -91.46 -73.95
C GLU A 496 -58.03 -92.94 -74.01
N LYS A 497 -58.16 -93.60 -72.85
CA LYS A 497 -58.61 -95.00 -72.76
C LYS A 497 -60.01 -95.19 -73.35
N LEU A 498 -60.98 -94.36 -72.94
CA LEU A 498 -62.34 -94.41 -73.48
C LEU A 498 -62.38 -94.10 -74.98
N SER A 499 -61.52 -93.23 -75.48
CA SER A 499 -61.40 -92.92 -76.91
C SER A 499 -60.88 -94.12 -77.70
N LEU A 500 -59.90 -94.86 -77.16
CA LEU A 500 -59.42 -96.12 -77.74
C LEU A 500 -60.54 -97.17 -77.76
N GLU A 501 -61.22 -97.41 -76.64
CA GLU A 501 -62.36 -98.34 -76.57
C GLU A 501 -63.48 -97.96 -77.55
N LEU A 502 -63.80 -96.67 -77.66
CA LEU A 502 -64.77 -96.15 -78.62
C LEU A 502 -64.31 -96.39 -80.07
N SER A 503 -63.03 -96.17 -80.37
CA SER A 503 -62.46 -96.42 -81.71
C SER A 503 -62.47 -97.90 -82.08
N GLU A 504 -62.16 -98.80 -81.15
CA GLU A 504 -62.26 -100.25 -81.35
C GLU A 504 -63.70 -100.69 -81.55
N SER A 505 -64.64 -100.12 -80.79
CA SER A 505 -66.07 -100.38 -80.97
C SER A 505 -66.55 -99.88 -82.34
N LYS A 506 -66.09 -98.69 -82.76
CA LYS A 506 -66.40 -98.11 -84.08
C LYS A 506 -65.83 -98.99 -85.20
N GLN A 507 -64.59 -99.45 -85.10
CA GLN A 507 -63.97 -100.35 -86.06
C GLN A 507 -64.72 -101.69 -86.15
N ARG A 508 -65.10 -102.27 -85.01
CA ARG A 508 -65.93 -103.48 -84.98
C ARG A 508 -67.28 -103.25 -85.67
N LEU A 509 -67.93 -102.11 -85.41
CA LEU A 509 -69.18 -101.73 -86.06
C LEU A 509 -68.99 -101.57 -87.58
N GLU A 510 -67.94 -100.88 -88.02
CA GLU A 510 -67.59 -100.71 -89.44
C GLU A 510 -67.35 -102.07 -90.12
N GLN A 511 -66.60 -102.99 -89.49
CA GLN A 511 -66.41 -104.35 -90.01
C GLN A 511 -67.72 -105.14 -90.11
N GLN A 512 -68.61 -105.01 -89.13
CA GLN A 512 -69.94 -105.65 -89.18
C GLN A 512 -70.82 -105.00 -90.26
N GLN A 513 -70.76 -103.68 -90.41
CA GLN A 513 -71.44 -102.97 -91.48
C GLN A 513 -70.92 -103.42 -92.85
N GLU A 514 -69.61 -103.56 -93.05
CA GLU A 514 -69.02 -104.09 -94.29
C GLU A 514 -69.40 -105.55 -94.56
N LYS A 515 -69.50 -106.39 -93.52
CA LYS A 515 -70.02 -107.76 -93.66
C LYS A 515 -71.50 -107.73 -94.03
N ALA A 516 -72.28 -106.82 -93.45
CA ALA A 516 -73.69 -106.64 -93.78
C ALA A 516 -73.88 -106.06 -95.19
N THR A 517 -73.02 -105.15 -95.67
CA THR A 517 -73.04 -104.67 -97.06
C THR A 517 -72.64 -105.79 -98.01
N ARG A 518 -71.59 -106.56 -97.72
CA ARG A 518 -71.23 -107.76 -98.51
C ARG A 518 -72.37 -108.78 -98.57
N ALA A 519 -72.99 -109.08 -97.42
CA ALA A 519 -74.15 -109.96 -97.39
C ALA A 519 -75.35 -109.38 -98.16
N ARG A 520 -75.59 -108.06 -98.10
CA ARG A 520 -76.61 -107.40 -98.93
C ARG A 520 -76.27 -107.48 -100.42
N GLU A 521 -75.02 -107.29 -100.81
CA GLU A 521 -74.56 -107.43 -102.19
C GLU A 521 -74.70 -108.88 -102.68
N GLU A 522 -74.39 -109.87 -101.84
CA GLU A 522 -74.64 -111.29 -102.12
C GLU A 522 -76.15 -111.58 -102.24
N CYS A 523 -76.98 -111.02 -101.36
CA CYS A 523 -78.44 -111.12 -101.50
C CYS A 523 -78.94 -110.46 -102.78
N LEU A 524 -78.40 -109.30 -103.18
CA LEU A 524 -78.71 -108.64 -104.44
C LEU A 524 -78.33 -109.54 -105.63
N LYS A 525 -77.12 -110.13 -105.65
CA LYS A 525 -76.69 -111.09 -106.67
C LYS A 525 -77.59 -112.32 -106.74
N LEU A 526 -77.98 -112.89 -105.59
CA LEU A 526 -78.91 -114.01 -105.53
C LEU A 526 -80.32 -113.61 -106.01
N THR A 527 -80.75 -112.38 -105.74
CA THR A 527 -82.03 -111.84 -106.21
C THR A 527 -82.01 -111.60 -107.72
N GLU A 528 -80.90 -111.13 -108.27
CA GLU A 528 -80.69 -111.01 -109.72
C GLU A 528 -80.73 -112.39 -110.40
N LEU A 529 -80.00 -113.39 -109.90
CA LEU A 529 -80.05 -114.78 -110.39
C LEU A 529 -81.46 -115.39 -110.28
N LEU A 530 -82.19 -115.10 -109.21
CA LEU A 530 -83.59 -115.50 -109.05
C LEU A 530 -84.49 -114.81 -110.09
N GLY A 531 -84.24 -113.53 -110.38
CA GLY A 531 -84.91 -112.78 -111.44
C GLY A 531 -84.66 -113.40 -112.83
N GLU A 532 -83.41 -113.74 -113.13
CA GLU A 532 -83.03 -114.43 -114.37
C GLU A 532 -83.68 -115.81 -114.48
N SER A 533 -83.69 -116.59 -113.39
CA SER A 533 -84.36 -117.90 -113.34
C SER A 533 -85.89 -117.79 -113.48
N ASN A 534 -86.51 -116.78 -112.86
CA ASN A 534 -87.94 -116.51 -113.03
C ASN A 534 -88.28 -116.06 -114.46
N HIS A 535 -87.42 -115.27 -115.10
CA HIS A 535 -87.57 -114.88 -116.50
C HIS A 535 -87.47 -116.11 -117.43
N GLN A 536 -86.51 -117.01 -117.18
CA GLN A 536 -86.38 -118.30 -117.86
C GLN A 536 -87.63 -119.18 -117.68
N LEU A 537 -88.22 -119.20 -116.48
CA LEU A 537 -89.49 -119.89 -116.18
C LEU A 537 -90.71 -119.26 -116.89
N HIS A 538 -90.68 -117.94 -117.09
CA HIS A 538 -91.75 -117.23 -117.79
C HIS A 538 -91.71 -117.51 -119.31
N LEU A 539 -90.51 -117.54 -119.90
CA LEU A 539 -90.29 -117.89 -121.31
C LEU A 539 -90.70 -119.34 -121.62
N THR A 540 -90.48 -120.27 -120.69
CA THR A 540 -90.94 -121.66 -120.82
C THR A 540 -92.46 -121.82 -120.65
N ARG A 541 -93.14 -120.88 -119.99
CA ARG A 541 -94.61 -120.87 -119.90
C ARG A 541 -95.30 -120.38 -121.17
N GLU A 542 -94.73 -119.42 -121.89
CA GLU A 542 -95.33 -118.91 -123.15
C GLU A 542 -95.26 -119.94 -124.28
N LEU A 543 -94.18 -120.72 -124.37
CA LEU A 543 -94.03 -121.79 -125.37
C LEU A 543 -95.02 -122.96 -125.17
N VAL A 544 -95.60 -123.13 -123.99
CA VAL A 544 -96.57 -124.21 -123.69
C VAL A 544 -98.00 -123.83 -124.13
N SER A 545 -98.31 -122.55 -124.30
CA SER A 545 -99.65 -122.07 -124.69
C SER A 545 -99.96 -122.14 -126.19
N GLU A 546 -98.96 -122.22 -127.08
CA GLU A 546 -99.20 -122.21 -128.55
C GLU A 546 -99.30 -123.61 -129.20
N VAL A 547 -99.09 -124.70 -128.46
CA VAL A 547 -99.02 -126.08 -129.00
C VAL A 547 -100.40 -126.79 -129.12
N LYS A 548 -101.54 -126.12 -128.92
CA LYS A 548 -102.84 -126.82 -128.75
C LYS A 548 -104.00 -126.53 -129.71
N ALA A 549 -103.81 -125.93 -130.88
CA ALA A 549 -104.92 -125.76 -131.84
C ALA A 549 -104.55 -125.84 -133.33
N ILE A 550 -105.03 -126.94 -133.96
CA ILE A 550 -105.48 -127.09 -135.35
C ILE A 550 -104.50 -127.69 -136.38
N GLU A 551 -104.62 -129.01 -136.47
CA GLU A 551 -104.40 -129.84 -137.67
C GLU A 551 -105.50 -129.58 -138.72
N SER A 552 -105.16 -129.33 -139.99
CA SER A 552 -105.69 -130.09 -141.15
C SER A 552 -105.23 -129.54 -142.52
N SER A 553 -104.55 -130.42 -143.29
CA SER A 553 -104.39 -130.44 -144.77
C SER A 553 -103.27 -129.59 -145.42
N PRO A 554 -102.75 -129.97 -146.61
CA PRO A 554 -101.48 -130.68 -146.75
C PRO A 554 -100.49 -130.00 -147.72
N VAL A 555 -99.35 -130.65 -147.98
CA VAL A 555 -98.45 -130.53 -149.15
C VAL A 555 -97.06 -129.92 -148.89
N LEU A 556 -96.07 -130.83 -148.94
CA LEU A 556 -94.72 -130.75 -149.53
C LEU A 556 -93.57 -129.87 -148.95
N TYR A 557 -92.38 -130.41 -149.25
CA TYR A 557 -91.03 -129.82 -149.33
C TYR A 557 -90.34 -129.51 -147.98
N GLN A 558 -89.29 -130.21 -147.53
CA GLN A 558 -87.96 -130.49 -148.13
C GLN A 558 -86.94 -129.38 -147.79
N PHE A 559 -85.76 -129.82 -147.33
CA PHE A 559 -84.46 -129.15 -147.44
C PHE A 559 -84.26 -127.86 -146.60
N VAL A 560 -83.07 -127.46 -146.15
CA VAL A 560 -81.72 -128.03 -146.02
C VAL A 560 -80.86 -126.86 -145.48
N LEU A 561 -79.70 -127.19 -144.88
CA LEU A 561 -78.49 -126.34 -144.91
C LEU A 561 -78.60 -125.03 -144.08
N SER A 562 -77.58 -124.52 -143.39
CA SER A 562 -76.14 -124.75 -143.48
C SER A 562 -75.47 -123.57 -142.76
N ASP A 563 -74.34 -123.79 -142.11
CA ASP A 563 -73.03 -123.28 -142.59
C ASP A 563 -72.78 -121.84 -142.09
N GLU A 564 -71.59 -121.39 -141.78
CA GLU A 564 -70.22 -121.82 -142.04
C GLU A 564 -69.35 -120.77 -141.28
N ILE A 565 -68.20 -121.13 -140.68
CA ILE A 565 -66.83 -120.76 -141.16
C ILE A 565 -66.47 -119.28 -140.91
N HIS A 566 -65.26 -118.87 -140.54
CA HIS A 566 -63.96 -119.50 -140.22
C HIS A 566 -63.07 -118.33 -139.71
N PHE A 567 -62.07 -118.65 -138.89
CA PHE A 567 -60.66 -118.21 -139.03
C PHE A 567 -60.29 -116.73 -139.34
N LEU A 568 -59.51 -116.09 -138.43
CA LEU A 568 -58.07 -115.74 -138.60
C LEU A 568 -57.59 -114.66 -137.59
N GLN A 569 -56.62 -115.04 -136.77
CA GLN A 569 -55.29 -114.43 -136.52
C GLN A 569 -55.04 -112.90 -136.62
N VAL A 570 -54.23 -112.42 -135.65
CA VAL A 570 -53.20 -111.32 -135.67
C VAL A 570 -53.40 -110.16 -134.66
N GLU A 571 -52.49 -110.16 -133.67
CA GLU A 571 -51.77 -109.09 -132.94
C GLU A 571 -52.36 -107.73 -132.50
N HIS A 572 -51.96 -107.37 -131.27
CA HIS A 572 -51.35 -106.09 -130.82
C HIS A 572 -52.12 -105.18 -129.81
N ILE A 573 -51.70 -105.28 -128.53
CA ILE A 573 -51.16 -104.20 -127.65
C ILE A 573 -52.06 -103.30 -126.74
N LYS A 574 -51.63 -103.26 -125.45
CA LYS A 574 -51.74 -102.26 -124.33
C LYS A 574 -53.09 -102.10 -123.60
N MET A 575 -53.19 -101.84 -122.29
CA MET A 575 -52.23 -101.51 -121.20
C MET A 575 -52.85 -101.81 -119.81
N GLN A 576 -51.98 -102.16 -118.85
CA GLN A 576 -51.98 -101.91 -117.40
C GLN A 576 -53.14 -102.33 -116.47
N GLN A 577 -52.84 -103.37 -115.66
CA GLN A 577 -52.83 -103.44 -114.18
C GLN A 577 -54.10 -103.11 -113.35
N PRO A 578 -54.16 -103.54 -112.08
CA PRO A 578 -53.53 -104.70 -111.43
C PRO A 578 -54.52 -105.42 -110.47
N LEU A 579 -53.96 -106.29 -109.62
CA LEU A 579 -54.55 -106.87 -108.41
C LEU A 579 -55.37 -108.14 -108.68
N LYS A 580 -54.75 -109.28 -108.42
CA LYS A 580 -54.66 -109.91 -107.09
C LYS A 580 -56.02 -110.43 -106.68
N MET A 581 -56.08 -111.74 -106.74
CA MET A 581 -56.41 -112.63 -105.65
C MET A 581 -56.09 -114.02 -106.30
N ASP A 582 -55.50 -115.01 -105.66
CA ASP A 582 -55.97 -115.50 -104.38
C ASP A 582 -55.19 -116.76 -103.95
N TRP A 583 -55.24 -117.03 -102.64
CA TRP A 583 -55.07 -118.29 -101.90
C TRP A 583 -53.74 -119.08 -102.01
N TRP A 584 -52.90 -118.97 -100.97
CA TRP A 584 -52.93 -119.85 -99.78
C TRP A 584 -52.61 -119.05 -98.52
#